data_AF-A0A9E6Y0L6-F1
#
_entry.id   AF-A0A9E6Y0L6-F1
#
_cell.length_a   1.000
_cell.length_b   1.000
_cell.length_c   1.000
_cell.angle_alpha   90.00
_cell.angle_beta   90.00
_cell.angle_gamma   90.00
#
_symmetry.space_group_name_H-M   'P 1'
#
loop_
_entity.id
_entity.type
_entity.pdbx_description
1 polymer ?
#
loop_
_entity_poly.entity_id
_entity_poly.type
_entity_poly.pdbx_seq_one_letter_code
_entity_poly.pdbx_strand_id
1 'polypeptide(L)'
;MRTLRKRLSYANVASSLALFLAISGGTAMAAATISSSDIKTHAVTGSKIAKNAVTKSKIKANSVGASEIQENSITSAQVQSGSLQASDFASGQLPAGPQGPAGPPGSGAGISGVVSPGGTLVYGTGVAAVSVGGAGVYTVSFNQNVSQCPAVASIGGYQLGGNTASASNGGTVSLQPGGNVSTTAAQQITFITRDLNGVNAPLPFHFGVFCS
;
A
#
# COMPACT_ATOMS: atom_id res chain seq x y z
N MET A 1 24.89 99.20 26.34
CA MET A 1 25.09 97.78 26.69
C MET A 1 24.21 97.46 27.89
N ARG A 2 23.19 96.61 27.71
CA ARG A 2 22.16 96.32 28.73
C ARG A 2 22.75 95.33 29.73
N THR A 3 22.83 95.72 31.00
CA THR A 3 23.44 94.92 32.07
C THR A 3 22.59 93.68 32.37
N LEU A 4 23.16 92.49 32.14
CA LEU A 4 22.54 91.22 32.54
C LEU A 4 22.40 91.18 34.06
N ARG A 5 21.18 90.96 34.57
CA ARG A 5 20.90 90.90 36.02
C ARG A 5 21.72 89.77 36.64
N LYS A 6 22.52 90.09 37.67
CA LYS A 6 23.47 89.19 38.36
C LYS A 6 22.85 88.06 39.18
N ARG A 7 21.52 88.00 39.34
CA ARG A 7 20.86 87.02 40.21
C ARG A 7 19.77 86.30 39.44
N LEU A 8 19.88 84.98 39.35
CA LEU A 8 18.84 84.12 38.82
C LEU A 8 17.59 84.29 39.69
N SER A 9 16.46 84.65 39.06
CA SER A 9 15.17 84.66 39.73
C SER A 9 14.82 83.23 40.14
N TYR A 10 14.09 83.07 41.24
CA TYR A 10 13.52 81.77 41.65
C TYR A 10 12.78 81.09 40.48
N ALA A 11 12.12 81.88 39.63
CA ALA A 11 11.46 81.39 38.42
C ALA A 11 12.43 80.75 37.41
N ASN A 12 13.66 81.27 37.27
CA ASN A 12 14.66 80.72 36.34
C ASN A 12 15.26 79.42 36.89
N VAL A 13 15.42 79.33 38.20
CA VAL A 13 15.90 78.11 38.87
C VAL A 13 14.82 77.02 38.81
N ALA A 14 13.57 77.35 39.13
CA ALA A 14 12.46 76.42 39.04
C ALA A 14 12.23 75.93 37.60
N SER A 15 12.30 76.82 36.61
CA SER A 15 12.12 76.44 35.20
C SER A 15 13.26 75.58 34.65
N SER A 16 14.52 75.88 35.02
CA SER A 16 15.66 75.03 34.62
C SER A 16 15.65 73.67 35.31
N LEU A 17 15.26 73.58 36.59
CA LEU A 17 15.13 72.32 37.31
C LEU A 17 13.94 71.49 36.80
N ALA A 18 12.80 72.11 36.53
CA ALA A 18 11.64 71.44 35.95
C ALA A 18 11.95 70.91 34.55
N LEU A 19 12.66 71.68 33.71
CA LEU A 19 13.11 71.24 32.40
C LEU A 19 14.10 70.07 32.50
N PHE A 20 15.05 70.15 33.45
CA PHE A 20 15.99 69.08 33.71
C PHE A 20 15.25 67.78 34.11
N LEU A 21 14.34 67.85 35.07
CA LEU A 21 13.53 66.71 35.54
C LEU A 21 12.57 66.17 34.47
N ALA A 22 11.98 67.05 33.66
CA ALA A 22 11.09 66.64 32.57
C ALA A 22 11.83 65.86 31.47
N ILE A 23 13.09 66.24 31.18
CA ILE A 23 13.92 65.56 30.20
C ILE A 23 14.57 64.31 30.79
N SER A 24 14.94 64.32 32.08
CA SER A 24 15.66 63.21 32.72
C SER A 24 14.77 62.16 33.37
N GLY A 25 13.48 62.44 33.63
CA GLY A 25 12.69 61.70 34.63
C GLY A 25 11.46 60.93 34.17
N GLY A 26 10.94 61.07 32.94
CA GLY A 26 9.58 60.54 32.65
C GLY A 26 9.37 59.83 31.32
N THR A 27 9.87 60.36 30.22
CA THR A 27 9.48 59.88 28.87
C THR A 27 10.65 59.40 28.02
N ALA A 28 11.87 59.90 28.26
CA ALA A 28 13.04 59.55 27.45
C ALA A 28 13.66 58.19 27.82
N MET A 29 13.56 57.75 29.09
CA MET A 29 14.18 56.50 29.56
C MET A 29 13.24 55.28 29.54
N ALA A 30 11.93 55.49 29.33
CA ALA A 30 10.95 54.41 29.41
C ALA A 30 11.19 53.31 28.37
N ALA A 31 11.68 53.64 27.17
CA ALA A 31 11.91 52.63 26.13
C ALA A 31 12.98 51.58 26.50
N ALA A 32 13.91 51.91 27.41
CA ALA A 32 14.95 50.99 27.88
C ALA A 32 14.66 50.36 29.26
N THR A 33 13.67 50.87 30.00
CA THR A 33 13.33 50.38 31.35
C THR A 33 12.05 49.56 31.42
N ILE A 34 11.25 49.50 30.34
CA ILE A 34 10.03 48.67 30.30
C ILE A 34 10.43 47.20 30.33
N SER A 35 10.10 46.54 31.43
CA SER A 35 10.27 45.12 31.68
C SER A 35 8.95 44.37 31.51
N SER A 36 8.96 43.04 31.60
CA SER A 36 7.72 42.25 31.55
C SER A 36 6.73 42.58 32.67
N SER A 37 7.21 43.06 33.84
CA SER A 37 6.33 43.45 34.95
C SER A 37 5.57 44.75 34.72
N ASP A 38 6.03 45.60 33.81
CA ASP A 38 5.36 46.86 33.46
C ASP A 38 4.20 46.63 32.47
N ILE A 39 4.13 45.44 31.87
CA ILE A 39 3.11 45.06 30.90
C ILE A 39 2.03 44.24 31.62
N LYS A 40 0.87 44.86 31.83
CA LYS A 40 -0.30 44.17 32.40
C LYS A 40 -0.74 43.02 31.48
N THR A 41 -1.31 41.96 32.07
CA THR A 41 -1.93 40.86 31.31
C THR A 41 -2.97 41.40 30.33
N HIS A 42 -2.97 40.90 29.10
CA HIS A 42 -3.83 41.36 27.99
C HIS A 42 -3.60 42.82 27.53
N ALA A 43 -2.54 43.50 27.98
CA ALA A 43 -2.28 44.88 27.57
C ALA A 43 -1.89 44.98 26.08
N VAL A 44 -1.28 43.94 25.50
CA VAL A 44 -0.88 43.88 24.08
C VAL A 44 -1.90 43.05 23.30
N THR A 45 -2.90 43.72 22.74
CA THR A 45 -3.91 43.12 21.86
C THR A 45 -3.43 43.10 20.41
N GLY A 46 -4.07 42.31 19.55
CA GLY A 46 -3.73 42.25 18.12
C GLY A 46 -3.76 43.63 17.43
N SER A 47 -4.67 44.53 17.81
CA SER A 47 -4.75 45.90 17.30
C SER A 47 -3.56 46.79 17.66
N LYS A 48 -2.80 46.44 18.70
CA LYS A 48 -1.58 47.15 19.12
C LYS A 48 -0.32 46.61 18.45
N ILE A 49 -0.43 45.51 17.70
CA ILE A 49 0.66 44.90 16.96
C ILE A 49 0.54 45.36 15.51
N ALA A 50 1.51 46.17 15.06
CA ALA A 50 1.54 46.61 13.67
C ALA A 50 1.71 45.41 12.72
N LYS A 51 1.19 45.56 11.49
CA LYS A 51 1.34 44.53 10.45
C LYS A 51 2.83 44.22 10.22
N ASN A 52 3.17 42.94 10.15
CA ASN A 52 4.55 42.44 10.00
C ASN A 52 5.51 42.76 11.17
N ALA A 53 5.01 43.22 12.32
CA ALA A 53 5.87 43.50 13.48
C ALA A 53 6.52 42.24 14.07
N VAL A 54 5.82 41.09 14.01
CA VAL A 54 6.34 39.79 14.44
C VAL A 54 6.85 39.02 13.22
N THR A 55 8.13 39.14 12.95
CA THR A 55 8.80 38.42 11.86
C THR A 55 9.39 37.09 12.33
N LYS A 56 9.82 36.24 11.39
CA LYS A 56 10.46 34.95 11.69
C LYS A 56 11.61 35.07 12.69
N SER A 57 12.43 36.13 12.61
CA SER A 57 13.57 36.32 13.52
C SER A 57 13.17 36.70 14.95
N LYS A 58 11.91 37.09 15.18
CA LYS A 58 11.36 37.40 16.50
C LYS A 58 10.70 36.18 17.17
N ILE A 59 10.46 35.12 16.41
CA ILE A 59 9.87 33.87 16.91
C ILE A 59 11.03 32.88 17.14
N LYS A 60 11.21 32.46 18.39
CA LYS A 60 12.22 31.46 18.73
C LYS A 60 11.77 30.09 18.24
N ALA A 61 12.73 29.20 17.97
CA ALA A 61 12.41 27.80 17.70
C ALA A 61 11.59 27.21 18.84
N ASN A 62 10.58 26.41 18.49
CA ASN A 62 9.67 25.73 19.42
C ASN A 62 8.84 26.65 20.34
N SER A 63 8.74 27.96 20.05
CA SER A 63 7.94 28.88 20.87
C SER A 63 6.44 28.86 20.56
N VAL A 64 6.02 28.14 19.53
CA VAL A 64 4.62 27.96 19.13
C VAL A 64 4.34 26.46 19.18
N GLY A 65 3.47 26.05 20.10
CA GLY A 65 3.03 24.68 20.29
C GLY A 65 1.60 24.45 19.81
N ALA A 66 1.05 23.29 20.16
CA ALA A 66 -0.28 22.90 19.71
C ALA A 66 -1.40 23.77 20.31
N SER A 67 -1.25 24.28 21.54
CA SER A 67 -2.24 25.15 22.19
C SER A 67 -2.42 26.50 21.50
N GLU A 68 -1.40 26.96 20.75
CA GLU A 68 -1.45 28.22 20.01
C GLU A 68 -2.01 28.04 18.58
N ILE A 69 -2.20 26.80 18.13
CA ILE A 69 -2.69 26.48 16.78
C ILE A 69 -4.17 26.10 16.90
N GLN A 70 -5.02 26.91 16.29
CA GLN A 70 -6.44 26.62 16.23
C GLN A 70 -6.70 25.40 15.34
N GLU A 71 -7.69 24.59 15.72
CA GLU A 71 -8.13 23.46 14.91
C GLU A 71 -8.53 23.92 13.49
N ASN A 72 -8.13 23.14 12.48
CA ASN A 72 -8.38 23.40 11.06
C ASN A 72 -7.78 24.72 10.51
N SER A 73 -6.88 25.40 11.25
CA SER A 73 -6.29 26.66 10.77
C SER A 73 -5.15 26.47 9.77
N ILE A 74 -4.61 25.25 9.65
CA ILE A 74 -3.50 24.92 8.75
C ILE A 74 -4.08 24.21 7.52
N THR A 75 -3.93 24.86 6.37
CA THR A 75 -4.32 24.40 5.05
C THR A 75 -3.09 24.01 4.23
N SER A 76 -3.30 23.36 3.09
CA SER A 76 -2.23 22.99 2.17
C SER A 76 -1.38 24.17 1.70
N ALA A 77 -1.94 25.38 1.63
CA ALA A 77 -1.20 26.58 1.23
C ALA A 77 -0.13 27.00 2.25
N GLN A 78 -0.26 26.58 3.52
CA GLN A 78 0.71 26.86 4.58
C GLN A 78 1.77 25.75 4.72
N VAL A 79 1.59 24.61 4.04
CA VAL A 79 2.51 23.47 4.09
C VAL A 79 3.31 23.42 2.79
N GLN A 80 4.62 23.47 2.90
CA GLN A 80 5.49 23.36 1.72
C GLN A 80 5.35 21.97 1.08
N SER A 81 5.18 21.91 -0.24
CA SER A 81 5.10 20.64 -0.97
C SER A 81 6.33 19.76 -0.71
N GLY A 82 6.09 18.51 -0.34
CA GLY A 82 7.14 17.54 -0.02
C GLY A 82 7.85 17.75 1.32
N SER A 83 7.38 18.69 2.17
CA SER A 83 7.94 18.87 3.51
C SER A 83 7.53 17.80 4.51
N LEU A 84 6.38 17.16 4.29
CA LEU A 84 5.87 16.09 5.15
C LEU A 84 6.44 14.74 4.70
N GLN A 85 7.01 13.99 5.64
CA GLN A 85 7.56 12.66 5.46
C GLN A 85 6.59 11.61 6.01
N ALA A 86 6.79 10.34 5.62
CA ALA A 86 6.00 9.24 6.15
C ALA A 86 6.08 9.13 7.69
N SER A 87 7.21 9.53 8.29
CA SER A 87 7.41 9.54 9.74
C SER A 87 6.60 10.59 10.49
N ASP A 88 6.06 11.61 9.80
CA ASP A 88 5.21 12.63 10.41
C ASP A 88 3.79 12.11 10.67
N PHE A 89 3.46 10.94 10.12
CA PHE A 89 2.16 10.29 10.26
C PHE A 89 2.26 9.02 11.09
N ALA A 90 1.35 8.85 12.03
CA ALA A 90 1.14 7.59 12.72
C ALA A 90 0.56 6.53 11.78
N SER A 91 0.76 5.26 12.11
CA SER A 91 0.20 4.14 11.34
C SER A 91 -1.33 4.26 11.25
N GLY A 92 -1.86 4.13 10.03
CA GLY A 92 -3.29 4.24 9.74
C GLY A 92 -3.84 5.67 9.59
N GLN A 93 -3.03 6.72 9.74
CA GLN A 93 -3.49 8.10 9.46
C GLN A 93 -3.65 8.40 7.96
N LEU A 94 -2.89 7.71 7.12
CA LEU A 94 -2.98 7.86 5.67
C LEU A 94 -3.99 6.85 5.10
N PRO A 95 -4.92 7.28 4.23
CA PRO A 95 -5.77 6.36 3.48
C PRO A 95 -4.92 5.37 2.65
N ALA A 96 -5.41 4.14 2.50
CA ALA A 96 -4.78 3.18 1.61
C ALA A 96 -4.73 3.73 0.18
N GLY A 97 -3.62 3.48 -0.51
CA GLY A 97 -3.55 3.73 -1.94
C GLY A 97 -4.57 2.88 -2.70
N PRO A 98 -4.91 3.26 -3.94
CA PRO A 98 -5.76 2.43 -4.79
C PRO A 98 -5.17 1.03 -4.95
N GLN A 99 -6.03 0.03 -5.11
CA GLN A 99 -5.59 -1.32 -5.44
C GLN A 99 -4.73 -1.28 -6.71
N GLY A 100 -3.61 -2.00 -6.69
CA GLY A 100 -2.78 -2.17 -7.89
C GLY A 100 -3.54 -2.84 -9.03
N PRO A 101 -3.07 -2.71 -10.28
CA PRO A 101 -3.68 -3.39 -11.42
C PRO A 101 -3.71 -4.91 -11.19
N ALA A 102 -4.72 -5.58 -11.74
CA ALA A 102 -4.74 -7.03 -11.76
C ALA A 102 -3.48 -7.57 -12.44
N GLY A 103 -2.91 -8.65 -11.89
CA GLY A 103 -1.80 -9.34 -12.54
C GLY A 103 -2.22 -9.88 -13.93
N PRO A 104 -1.26 -10.10 -14.84
CA PRO A 104 -1.54 -10.72 -16.13
C PRO A 104 -2.19 -12.09 -15.94
N PRO A 105 -3.15 -12.49 -16.82
CA PRO A 105 -3.67 -13.85 -16.84
C PRO A 105 -2.54 -14.88 -16.94
N GLY A 106 -2.63 -15.99 -16.20
CA GLY A 106 -1.64 -17.07 -16.30
C GLY A 106 -1.57 -17.65 -17.71
N SER A 107 -0.35 -17.95 -18.19
CA SER A 107 -0.02 -18.34 -19.58
C SER A 107 -0.44 -19.76 -20.00
N GLY A 108 -1.35 -20.43 -19.30
CA GLY A 108 -1.72 -21.81 -19.59
C GLY A 108 -3.20 -21.95 -19.87
N ALA A 109 -3.59 -22.06 -21.13
CA ALA A 109 -4.81 -22.80 -21.45
C ALA A 109 -4.52 -24.27 -21.13
N GLY A 110 -4.70 -24.64 -19.86
CA GLY A 110 -4.42 -25.99 -19.38
C GLY A 110 -5.21 -26.98 -20.21
N ILE A 111 -4.49 -27.89 -20.88
CA ILE A 111 -5.12 -29.09 -21.44
C ILE A 111 -5.69 -29.83 -20.24
N SER A 112 -6.97 -30.18 -20.27
CA SER A 112 -7.58 -30.88 -19.15
C SER A 112 -8.64 -31.83 -19.67
N GLY A 113 -8.97 -32.85 -18.87
CA GLY A 113 -10.02 -33.77 -19.24
C GLY A 113 -10.41 -34.74 -18.16
N VAL A 114 -11.57 -35.35 -18.38
CA VAL A 114 -12.17 -36.38 -17.53
C VAL A 114 -12.35 -37.63 -18.36
N VAL A 115 -11.79 -38.74 -17.90
CA VAL A 115 -11.86 -40.04 -18.59
C VAL A 115 -12.77 -40.98 -17.80
N SER A 116 -13.69 -41.62 -18.51
CA SER A 116 -14.60 -42.61 -17.95
C SER A 116 -13.89 -43.93 -17.64
N PRO A 117 -14.45 -44.80 -16.77
CA PRO A 117 -13.87 -46.13 -16.54
C PRO A 117 -13.73 -46.96 -17.82
N GLY A 118 -14.63 -46.73 -18.80
CA GLY A 118 -14.61 -47.36 -20.11
C GLY A 118 -13.61 -46.75 -21.11
N GLY A 119 -12.84 -45.74 -20.73
CA GLY A 119 -11.82 -45.12 -21.58
C GLY A 119 -12.36 -44.13 -22.61
N THR A 120 -13.52 -43.54 -22.35
CA THR A 120 -14.08 -42.46 -23.18
C THR A 120 -13.76 -41.11 -22.53
N LEU A 121 -13.42 -40.11 -23.33
CA LEU A 121 -13.34 -38.73 -22.86
C LEU A 121 -14.75 -38.20 -22.60
N VAL A 122 -15.04 -37.83 -21.36
CA VAL A 122 -16.36 -37.28 -20.95
C VAL A 122 -16.42 -35.78 -21.21
N TYR A 123 -15.34 -35.08 -20.86
CA TYR A 123 -15.16 -33.66 -21.07
C TYR A 123 -13.66 -33.36 -21.15
N GLY A 124 -13.24 -32.39 -21.96
CA GLY A 124 -11.86 -31.95 -21.97
C GLY A 124 -11.51 -30.97 -23.09
N THR A 125 -10.35 -30.34 -22.97
CA THR A 125 -9.76 -29.39 -23.91
C THR A 125 -8.36 -29.87 -24.29
N GLY A 126 -8.00 -29.76 -25.58
CA GLY A 126 -6.67 -30.15 -26.07
C GLY A 126 -6.43 -31.67 -26.20
N VAL A 127 -7.48 -32.48 -26.08
CA VAL A 127 -7.41 -33.94 -26.22
C VAL A 127 -7.85 -34.34 -27.63
N ALA A 128 -7.02 -35.11 -28.33
CA ALA A 128 -7.30 -35.64 -29.66
C ALA A 128 -8.01 -37.00 -29.60
N ALA A 129 -7.60 -37.89 -28.70
CA ALA A 129 -8.21 -39.22 -28.54
C ALA A 129 -7.86 -39.84 -27.19
N VAL A 130 -8.66 -40.82 -26.75
CA VAL A 130 -8.35 -41.70 -25.62
C VAL A 130 -8.45 -43.14 -26.11
N SER A 131 -7.41 -43.95 -25.86
CA SER A 131 -7.39 -45.37 -26.18
C SER A 131 -7.12 -46.21 -24.93
N VAL A 132 -7.67 -47.43 -24.89
CA VAL A 132 -7.52 -48.35 -23.75
C VAL A 132 -6.52 -49.44 -24.13
N GLY A 133 -5.43 -49.55 -23.39
CA GLY A 133 -4.39 -50.57 -23.58
C GLY A 133 -4.59 -51.83 -22.75
N GLY A 134 -5.57 -51.83 -21.84
CA GLY A 134 -5.89 -52.91 -20.91
C GLY A 134 -6.72 -52.38 -19.73
N ALA A 135 -7.11 -53.26 -18.80
CA ALA A 135 -7.81 -52.83 -17.59
C ALA A 135 -6.97 -51.78 -16.83
N GLY A 136 -7.54 -50.60 -16.59
CA GLY A 136 -6.88 -49.50 -15.90
C GLY A 136 -5.71 -48.84 -16.65
N VAL A 137 -5.51 -49.08 -17.95
CA VAL A 137 -4.44 -48.45 -18.75
C VAL A 137 -5.05 -47.63 -19.87
N TYR A 138 -4.85 -46.31 -19.81
CA TYR A 138 -5.44 -45.34 -20.73
C TYR A 138 -4.36 -44.50 -21.39
N THR A 139 -4.27 -44.51 -22.72
CA THR A 139 -3.38 -43.61 -23.46
C THR A 139 -4.19 -42.45 -24.00
N VAL A 140 -3.90 -41.25 -23.50
CA VAL A 140 -4.51 -40.01 -23.97
C VAL A 140 -3.58 -39.39 -24.99
N SER A 141 -4.10 -39.14 -26.19
CA SER A 141 -3.43 -38.41 -27.25
C SER A 141 -3.91 -36.96 -27.25
N PHE A 142 -2.97 -36.02 -27.36
CA PHE A 142 -3.23 -34.58 -27.34
C PHE A 142 -3.08 -33.98 -28.73
N ASN A 143 -3.65 -32.79 -28.94
CA ASN A 143 -3.54 -32.06 -30.20
C ASN A 143 -2.22 -31.26 -30.35
N GLN A 144 -1.32 -31.40 -29.37
CA GLN A 144 -0.03 -30.72 -29.32
C GLN A 144 1.02 -31.58 -28.62
N ASN A 145 2.29 -31.21 -28.78
CA ASN A 145 3.41 -31.87 -28.10
C ASN A 145 3.34 -31.59 -26.59
N VAL A 146 3.26 -32.65 -25.79
CA VAL A 146 3.18 -32.58 -24.32
C VAL A 146 4.40 -33.18 -23.62
N SER A 147 5.44 -33.56 -24.37
CA SER A 147 6.62 -34.25 -23.85
C SER A 147 7.40 -33.47 -22.78
N GLN A 148 7.28 -32.14 -22.77
CA GLN A 148 7.93 -31.26 -21.79
C GLN A 148 6.93 -30.58 -20.84
N CYS A 149 5.66 -30.96 -20.89
CA CYS A 149 4.62 -30.33 -20.08
C CYS A 149 4.41 -31.11 -18.77
N PRO A 150 4.44 -30.45 -17.60
CA PRO A 150 3.99 -31.09 -16.37
C PRO A 150 2.52 -31.53 -16.48
N ALA A 151 2.26 -32.76 -16.09
CA ALA A 151 0.94 -33.36 -16.09
C ALA A 151 0.60 -33.86 -14.68
N VAL A 152 -0.64 -33.65 -14.27
CA VAL A 152 -1.20 -34.14 -13.02
C VAL A 152 -2.49 -34.90 -13.31
N ALA A 153 -2.74 -35.96 -12.55
CA ALA A 153 -4.00 -36.68 -12.59
C ALA A 153 -4.42 -37.10 -11.19
N SER A 154 -5.73 -37.20 -10.99
CA SER A 154 -6.33 -37.72 -9.77
C SER A 154 -7.49 -38.64 -10.11
N ILE A 155 -7.59 -39.76 -9.39
CA ILE A 155 -8.79 -40.58 -9.40
C ILE A 155 -9.94 -39.75 -8.81
N GLY A 156 -11.10 -39.77 -9.46
CA GLY A 156 -12.25 -39.00 -9.00
C GLY A 156 -13.51 -39.32 -9.80
N GLY A 157 -14.64 -39.36 -9.11
CA GLY A 157 -15.94 -39.49 -9.77
C GLY A 157 -16.30 -38.23 -10.57
N TYR A 158 -17.33 -38.34 -11.41
CA TYR A 158 -17.91 -37.21 -12.13
C TYR A 158 -19.42 -37.39 -12.31
N GLN A 159 -20.14 -36.28 -12.38
CA GLN A 159 -21.54 -36.23 -12.79
C GLN A 159 -21.71 -35.07 -13.78
N LEU A 160 -21.69 -35.38 -15.08
CA LEU A 160 -21.70 -34.39 -16.15
C LEU A 160 -22.60 -34.86 -17.30
N GLY A 161 -23.58 -34.04 -17.69
CA GLY A 161 -24.40 -34.27 -18.89
C GLY A 161 -25.12 -35.63 -18.91
N GLY A 162 -25.53 -36.17 -17.75
CA GLY A 162 -26.16 -37.49 -17.63
C GLY A 162 -25.19 -38.67 -17.51
N ASN A 163 -23.90 -38.47 -17.77
CA ASN A 163 -22.87 -39.47 -17.49
C ASN A 163 -22.44 -39.37 -16.03
N THR A 164 -22.49 -40.49 -15.31
CA THR A 164 -22.06 -40.56 -13.92
C THR A 164 -21.09 -41.72 -13.74
N ALA A 165 -19.96 -41.46 -13.06
CA ALA A 165 -19.08 -42.51 -12.58
C ALA A 165 -18.68 -42.18 -11.14
N SER A 166 -18.77 -43.18 -10.27
CA SER A 166 -18.33 -43.07 -8.88
C SER A 166 -16.95 -43.71 -8.74
N ALA A 167 -16.06 -43.04 -7.99
CA ALA A 167 -14.78 -43.59 -7.56
C ALA A 167 -14.86 -44.05 -6.09
N SER A 168 -15.93 -44.76 -5.71
CA SER A 168 -16.25 -45.11 -4.32
C SER A 168 -15.19 -45.97 -3.62
N ASN A 169 -14.30 -46.62 -4.36
CA ASN A 169 -13.21 -47.43 -3.81
C ASN A 169 -11.86 -46.69 -3.77
N GLY A 170 -11.78 -45.43 -4.19
CA GLY A 170 -10.49 -44.72 -4.30
C GLY A 170 -9.50 -45.44 -5.23
N GLY A 171 -8.24 -45.03 -5.21
CA GLY A 171 -7.18 -45.63 -6.02
C GLY A 171 -6.01 -44.68 -6.24
N THR A 172 -5.03 -45.15 -7.00
CA THR A 172 -3.90 -44.31 -7.45
C THR A 172 -3.91 -44.19 -8.97
N VAL A 173 -3.38 -43.08 -9.48
CA VAL A 173 -3.12 -42.89 -10.90
C VAL A 173 -1.64 -42.56 -11.08
N SER A 174 -0.95 -43.33 -11.91
CA SER A 174 0.42 -43.04 -12.32
C SER A 174 0.44 -42.61 -13.77
N LEU A 175 1.31 -41.65 -14.08
CA LEU A 175 1.50 -41.16 -15.44
C LEU A 175 2.81 -41.72 -15.99
N GLN A 176 2.76 -42.25 -17.20
CA GLN A 176 3.90 -42.64 -17.99
C GLN A 176 3.88 -41.81 -19.28
N PRO A 177 4.78 -40.83 -19.45
CA PRO A 177 4.90 -40.10 -20.70
C PRO A 177 5.19 -41.05 -21.86
N GLY A 178 4.60 -40.80 -23.03
CA GLY A 178 5.03 -41.44 -24.26
C GLY A 178 6.51 -41.11 -24.47
N GLY A 179 7.36 -42.14 -24.58
CA GLY A 179 8.80 -41.92 -24.71
C GLY A 179 9.16 -41.01 -25.89
N ASN A 180 10.35 -40.41 -25.85
CA ASN A 180 10.88 -39.48 -26.86
C ASN A 180 11.15 -40.09 -28.26
N VAL A 181 10.51 -41.20 -28.63
CA VAL A 181 10.79 -41.96 -29.86
C VAL A 181 9.51 -42.00 -30.72
N SER A 182 9.37 -40.99 -31.60
CA SER A 182 8.32 -40.74 -32.61
C SER A 182 7.38 -39.57 -32.29
N THR A 183 7.03 -38.77 -33.31
CA THR A 183 6.17 -37.58 -33.23
C THR A 183 4.76 -37.87 -32.69
N THR A 184 4.31 -39.12 -32.78
CA THR A 184 3.07 -39.60 -32.17
C THR A 184 3.22 -39.85 -30.66
N ALA A 185 4.38 -40.30 -30.21
CA ALA A 185 4.65 -40.58 -28.79
C ALA A 185 4.83 -39.29 -27.98
N ALA A 186 5.39 -38.23 -28.58
CA ALA A 186 5.53 -36.92 -27.94
C ALA A 186 4.20 -36.19 -27.67
N GLN A 187 3.10 -36.70 -28.22
CA GLN A 187 1.74 -36.18 -28.06
C GLN A 187 0.88 -37.12 -27.19
N GLN A 188 1.48 -38.07 -26.48
CA GLN A 188 0.76 -39.09 -25.71
C GLN A 188 1.23 -39.16 -24.27
N ILE A 189 0.28 -39.33 -23.35
CA ILE A 189 0.54 -39.69 -21.96
C ILE A 189 -0.32 -40.91 -21.62
N THR A 190 0.31 -41.94 -21.07
CA THR A 190 -0.38 -43.12 -20.56
C THR A 190 -0.67 -42.94 -19.08
N PHE A 191 -1.93 -42.99 -18.71
CA PHE A 191 -2.43 -42.99 -17.34
C PHE A 191 -2.76 -44.42 -16.95
N ILE A 192 -2.22 -44.85 -15.81
CA ILE A 192 -2.46 -46.19 -15.26
C ILE A 192 -3.17 -46.00 -13.93
N THR A 193 -4.42 -46.45 -13.85
CA THR A 193 -5.24 -46.42 -12.65
C THR A 193 -5.18 -47.76 -11.92
N ARG A 194 -4.99 -47.71 -10.61
CA ARG A 194 -4.90 -48.88 -9.74
C ARG A 194 -5.88 -48.75 -8.58
N ASP A 195 -6.41 -49.88 -8.14
CA ASP A 195 -7.21 -49.97 -6.93
C ASP A 195 -6.35 -49.78 -5.66
N LEU A 196 -6.99 -49.88 -4.48
CA LEU A 196 -6.30 -49.77 -3.20
C LEU A 196 -5.31 -50.93 -2.92
N ASN A 197 -5.41 -52.03 -3.67
CA ASN A 197 -4.49 -53.17 -3.58
C ASN A 197 -3.31 -53.03 -4.56
N GLY A 198 -3.25 -51.95 -5.34
CA GLY A 198 -2.20 -51.72 -6.34
C GLY A 198 -2.40 -52.50 -7.64
N VAL A 199 -3.56 -53.12 -7.85
CA VAL A 199 -3.90 -53.85 -9.09
C VAL A 199 -4.51 -52.90 -10.11
N ASN A 200 -4.14 -53.03 -11.38
CA ASN A 200 -4.71 -52.19 -12.43
C ASN A 200 -6.23 -52.40 -12.51
N ALA A 201 -6.99 -51.33 -12.34
CA ALA A 201 -8.44 -51.37 -12.26
C ALA A 201 -9.03 -50.20 -13.07
N PRO A 202 -10.11 -50.41 -13.83
CA PRO A 202 -10.74 -49.35 -14.60
C PRO A 202 -11.45 -48.36 -13.66
N LEU A 203 -10.82 -47.22 -13.39
CA LEU A 203 -11.33 -46.19 -12.49
C LEU A 203 -11.44 -44.86 -13.24
N PRO A 204 -12.45 -44.02 -12.93
CA PRO A 204 -12.57 -42.70 -13.54
C PRO A 204 -11.50 -41.78 -12.96
N PHE A 205 -10.94 -40.91 -13.81
CA PHE A 205 -9.92 -39.95 -13.39
C PHE A 205 -10.03 -38.63 -14.14
N HIS A 206 -9.49 -37.60 -13.51
CA HIS A 206 -9.36 -36.25 -14.03
C HIS A 206 -7.88 -35.96 -14.24
N PHE A 207 -7.53 -35.21 -15.27
CA PHE A 207 -6.15 -34.81 -15.51
C PHE A 207 -6.05 -33.37 -16.00
N GLY A 208 -4.88 -32.78 -15.78
CA GLY A 208 -4.47 -31.48 -16.31
C GLY A 208 -3.03 -31.54 -16.79
N VAL A 209 -2.75 -30.96 -17.95
CA VAL A 209 -1.42 -30.82 -18.54
C VAL A 209 -1.16 -29.35 -18.82
N PHE A 210 -0.05 -28.85 -18.31
CA PHE A 210 0.30 -27.43 -18.38
C PHE A 210 1.50 -27.26 -19.30
N CYS A 211 1.25 -26.75 -20.49
CA CYS A 211 2.29 -26.43 -21.46
C CYS A 211 2.55 -24.92 -21.46
N SER A 212 3.81 -24.52 -21.32
CA SER A 212 4.30 -23.14 -21.43
C SER A 212 4.82 -22.84 -22.82
#